data_AF-A0A7R9HEF7-F1
#
_entry.id   AF-A0A7R9HEF7-F1
#
_cell.length_a   1.000
_cell.length_b   1.000
_cell.length_c   1.000
_cell.angle_alpha   90.00
_cell.angle_beta   90.00
_cell.angle_gamma   90.00
#
_symmetry.space_group_name_H-M   'P 1'
#
loop_
_entity.id
_entity.type
_entity.pdbx_description
1 polymer ?
#
loop_
_entity_poly.entity_id
_entity_poly.type
_entity_poly.pdbx_seq_one_letter_code
_entity_poly.pdbx_strand_id
1 'polypeptide(L)'
;MCSVSRNKDIQAKERYETAYLKFNRDETVTKFQELTNRLPWDIFRRGLSSLSSSPEVFFSLRHNFVLSYATMCISHWFLGIGDRHLHNCLVSQKDARCVAIDFGHSFGTATQFLPVPELFPFRLTPHIVSIQVTR
;
A
#
# COMPACT_ATOMS: atom_id res chain seq x y z
N MET A 1 25.98 -13.42 1.83
CA MET A 1 24.64 -12.79 1.61
C MET A 1 24.09 -12.08 2.85
N CYS A 2 24.28 -12.58 4.07
CA CYS A 2 23.75 -11.97 5.31
C CYS A 2 24.41 -10.64 5.75
N SER A 3 25.65 -10.35 5.33
CA SER A 3 26.36 -9.10 5.65
C SER A 3 25.95 -7.91 4.78
N VAL A 4 25.55 -8.17 3.53
CA VAL A 4 25.12 -7.13 2.58
C VAL A 4 23.72 -6.63 2.91
N SER A 5 22.81 -7.50 3.36
CA SER A 5 21.46 -7.10 3.79
C SER A 5 21.52 -6.18 5.01
N ARG A 6 22.27 -6.58 6.04
CA ARG A 6 22.47 -5.77 7.27
C ARG A 6 22.98 -4.37 7.00
N ASN A 7 23.89 -4.21 6.04
CA ASN A 7 24.47 -2.90 5.70
C ASN A 7 23.45 -1.98 4.99
N LYS A 8 22.54 -2.56 4.19
CA LYS A 8 21.43 -1.81 3.58
C LYS A 8 20.40 -1.37 4.62
N ASP A 9 20.10 -2.24 5.58
CA ASP A 9 19.13 -1.98 6.65
C ASP A 9 19.60 -0.84 7.57
N ILE A 10 20.89 -0.84 7.94
CA ILE A 10 21.51 0.24 8.72
C ILE A 10 21.44 1.57 7.96
N GLN A 11 21.82 1.58 6.67
CA GLN A 11 21.75 2.81 5.87
C GLN A 11 20.31 3.33 5.69
N ALA A 12 19.32 2.44 5.56
CA ALA A 12 17.92 2.84 5.44
C ALA A 12 17.42 3.53 6.72
N LYS A 13 17.76 2.96 7.88
CA LYS A 13 17.43 3.52 9.19
C LYS A 13 18.07 4.91 9.38
N GLU A 14 19.37 5.05 9.14
CA GLU A 14 20.09 6.33 9.29
C GLU A 14 19.52 7.43 8.40
N ARG A 15 19.17 7.09 7.15
CA ARG A 15 18.52 8.04 6.22
C ARG A 15 17.15 8.47 6.71
N TYR A 16 16.35 7.54 7.22
CA TYR A 16 15.04 7.84 7.76
C TYR A 16 15.12 8.72 9.01
N GLU A 17 15.99 8.38 9.97
CA GLU A 17 16.19 9.18 11.20
C GLU A 17 16.65 10.60 10.88
N THR A 18 17.60 10.75 9.95
CA THR A 18 18.07 12.06 9.49
C THR A 18 16.95 12.86 8.85
N ALA A 19 16.14 12.24 7.99
CA ALA A 19 15.02 12.91 7.34
C ALA A 19 13.93 13.31 8.36
N TYR A 20 13.62 12.43 9.32
CA TYR A 20 12.60 12.64 10.35
C TYR A 20 12.93 13.84 11.24
N LEU A 21 14.20 14.05 11.58
CA LEU A 21 14.65 15.18 12.38
C LEU A 21 14.78 16.48 11.57
N LYS A 22 15.02 16.38 10.27
CA LYS A 22 15.36 17.52 9.40
C LYS A 22 14.14 18.22 8.82
N PHE A 23 13.15 17.47 8.32
CA PHE A 23 12.06 18.02 7.52
C PHE A 23 10.80 18.22 8.37
N ASN A 24 10.11 19.34 8.15
CA ASN A 24 8.84 19.59 8.81
C ASN A 24 7.67 18.93 8.04
N ARG A 25 6.48 18.97 8.66
CA ARG A 25 5.26 18.37 8.10
C ARG A 25 4.91 18.95 6.73
N ASP A 26 4.93 20.26 6.58
CA ASP A 26 4.41 20.92 5.38
C ASP A 26 5.32 20.72 4.18
N GLU A 27 6.64 20.76 4.38
CA GLU A 27 7.63 20.38 3.37
C GLU A 27 7.44 18.93 2.93
N THR A 28 7.25 18.02 3.89
CA THR A 28 7.06 16.58 3.63
C THR A 28 5.77 16.32 2.87
N VAL A 29 4.66 16.95 3.27
CA VAL A 29 3.36 16.82 2.60
C VAL A 29 3.43 17.38 1.18
N THR A 30 4.05 18.55 0.99
CA THR A 30 4.24 19.16 -0.32
C THR A 30 5.02 18.23 -1.24
N LYS A 31 6.13 17.66 -0.74
CA LYS A 31 6.96 16.74 -1.52
C LYS A 31 6.22 15.44 -1.84
N PHE A 32 5.45 14.91 -0.90
CA PHE A 32 4.62 13.73 -1.12
C PHE A 32 3.58 13.96 -2.22
N GLN A 33 2.90 15.11 -2.20
CA GLN A 33 1.93 15.49 -3.22
C GLN A 33 2.58 15.67 -4.59
N GLU A 34 3.71 16.38 -4.66
CA GLU A 34 4.50 16.55 -5.89
C GLU A 34 4.82 15.19 -6.52
N LEU A 35 5.36 14.25 -5.73
CA LEU A 35 5.75 12.92 -6.20
C LEU A 35 4.53 12.08 -6.62
N THR A 36 3.44 12.15 -5.85
CA THR A 36 2.20 11.42 -6.16
C THR A 36 1.59 11.91 -7.47
N ASN A 37 1.60 13.23 -7.72
CA ASN A 37 1.03 13.84 -8.92
C ASN A 37 1.81 13.51 -10.21
N ARG A 38 3.02 12.94 -10.11
CA ARG A 38 3.76 12.43 -11.28
C ARG A 38 3.14 11.16 -11.85
N LEU A 39 2.34 10.46 -11.04
CA LEU A 39 1.60 9.29 -11.47
C LEU A 39 0.18 9.69 -11.85
N PRO A 40 -0.38 9.10 -12.91
CA PRO A 40 -1.78 9.34 -13.22
C PRO A 40 -2.70 8.88 -12.08
N TRP A 41 -3.57 9.78 -11.63
CA TRP A 41 -4.46 9.55 -10.50
C TRP A 41 -5.40 8.35 -10.69
N ASP A 42 -5.74 8.05 -11.95
CA ASP A 42 -6.70 7.03 -12.37
C ASP A 42 -6.04 5.72 -12.81
N ILE A 43 -4.74 5.53 -12.58
CA ILE A 43 -4.00 4.37 -13.11
C ILE A 43 -4.67 3.04 -12.73
N PHE A 44 -5.16 2.93 -11.50
CA PHE A 44 -5.78 1.71 -11.03
C PHE A 44 -7.21 1.54 -11.59
N ARG A 45 -7.96 2.64 -11.69
CA ARG A 45 -9.25 2.68 -12.36
C ARG A 45 -9.13 2.23 -13.81
N ARG A 46 -8.11 2.68 -14.55
CA ARG A 46 -7.84 2.26 -15.93
C ARG A 46 -7.46 0.79 -16.02
N GLY A 47 -6.68 0.27 -15.06
CA GLY A 47 -6.42 -1.16 -14.95
C GLY A 47 -7.70 -1.97 -14.80
N LEU A 48 -8.58 -1.61 -13.85
CA LEU A 48 -9.89 -2.28 -13.70
C LEU A 48 -10.78 -2.13 -14.94
N SER A 49 -10.75 -0.97 -15.60
CA SER A 49 -11.52 -0.72 -16.82
C SER A 49 -11.03 -1.59 -17.98
N SER A 50 -9.72 -1.82 -18.10
CA SER A 50 -9.16 -2.72 -19.13
C SER A 50 -9.52 -4.19 -18.92
N LEU A 51 -9.89 -4.58 -17.70
CA LEU A 51 -10.39 -5.92 -17.37
C LEU A 51 -11.90 -6.07 -17.57
N SER A 52 -12.61 -4.97 -17.79
CA SER A 52 -14.07 -4.96 -17.94
C SER A 52 -14.51 -4.86 -19.39
N SER A 53 -15.45 -5.72 -19.80
CA SER A 53 -16.07 -5.66 -21.12
C SER A 53 -17.28 -4.72 -21.18
N SER A 54 -17.82 -4.32 -20.02
CA SER A 54 -18.96 -3.41 -19.91
C SER A 54 -18.93 -2.61 -18.60
N PRO A 55 -19.67 -1.49 -18.51
CA PRO A 55 -19.78 -0.70 -17.27
C PRO A 55 -20.32 -1.48 -16.07
N GLU A 56 -21.21 -2.45 -16.30
CA GLU A 56 -21.76 -3.34 -15.26
C GLU A 56 -20.67 -4.27 -14.70
N VAL A 57 -19.82 -4.81 -15.58
CA VAL A 57 -18.66 -5.61 -15.18
C VAL A 57 -17.68 -4.75 -14.40
N PHE A 58 -17.38 -3.53 -14.87
CA PHE A 58 -16.53 -2.59 -14.14
C PHE A 58 -17.06 -2.31 -12.73
N PHE A 59 -18.37 -2.09 -12.59
CA PHE A 59 -19.01 -1.87 -11.29
C PHE A 59 -18.84 -3.09 -10.37
N SER A 60 -19.04 -4.30 -10.89
CA SER A 60 -18.85 -5.54 -10.15
C SER A 60 -17.40 -5.77 -9.72
N LEU A 61 -16.44 -5.58 -10.63
CA LEU A 61 -14.99 -5.68 -10.34
C LEU A 61 -14.58 -4.68 -9.27
N ARG A 62 -15.02 -3.42 -9.39
CA ARG A 62 -14.80 -2.39 -8.38
C ARG A 62 -15.36 -2.81 -7.02
N HIS A 63 -16.60 -3.29 -6.99
CA HIS A 63 -17.26 -3.70 -5.76
C HIS A 63 -16.51 -4.85 -5.07
N ASN A 64 -16.15 -5.89 -5.83
CA ASN A 64 -15.38 -7.03 -5.34
C ASN A 64 -14.01 -6.62 -4.79
N PHE A 65 -13.31 -5.73 -5.49
CA PHE A 65 -12.03 -5.21 -5.02
C PHE A 65 -12.18 -4.47 -3.70
N VAL A 66 -13.10 -3.49 -3.63
CA VAL A 66 -13.29 -2.67 -2.42
C VAL A 66 -13.66 -3.53 -1.21
N LEU A 67 -14.60 -4.48 -1.37
CA LEU A 67 -15.01 -5.36 -0.27
C LEU A 67 -13.87 -6.26 0.20
N SER A 68 -13.23 -6.99 -0.72
CA SER A 68 -12.14 -7.90 -0.36
C SER A 68 -10.95 -7.17 0.26
N TYR A 69 -10.62 -5.98 -0.27
CA TYR A 69 -9.55 -5.14 0.27
C TYR A 69 -9.89 -4.60 1.67
N ALA A 70 -11.11 -4.10 1.88
CA ALA A 70 -11.53 -3.59 3.18
C ALA A 70 -11.53 -4.68 4.26
N THR A 71 -12.05 -5.89 3.93
CA THR A 71 -12.01 -7.05 4.83
C THR A 71 -10.57 -7.43 5.16
N MET A 72 -9.69 -7.48 4.17
CA MET A 72 -8.27 -7.76 4.37
C MET A 72 -7.61 -6.72 5.30
N CYS A 73 -7.88 -5.43 5.09
CA CYS A 73 -7.32 -4.34 5.90
C CYS A 73 -7.72 -4.45 7.38
N ILE A 74 -9.01 -4.67 7.68
CA ILE A 74 -9.46 -4.77 9.06
C ILE A 74 -8.91 -6.03 9.75
N SER A 75 -8.86 -7.17 9.03
CA SER A 75 -8.29 -8.41 9.56
C SER A 75 -6.80 -8.28 9.83
N HIS A 76 -6.03 -7.65 8.95
CA HIS A 76 -4.60 -7.40 9.15
C HIS A 76 -4.34 -6.51 10.35
N TRP A 77 -5.11 -5.44 10.51
CA TRP A 77 -4.95 -4.55 11.65
C TRP A 77 -5.22 -5.28 12.96
N PHE A 78 -6.30 -6.07 13.03
CA PHE A 78 -6.63 -6.87 14.22
C PHE A 78 -5.54 -7.89 14.58
N LEU A 79 -4.97 -8.55 13.57
CA LEU A 79 -3.90 -9.54 13.75
C LEU A 79 -2.50 -8.92 13.89
N GLY A 80 -2.37 -7.60 13.74
CA GLY A 80 -1.09 -6.89 13.77
C GLY A 80 -0.14 -7.30 12.64
N ILE A 81 -0.67 -7.60 11.45
CA ILE A 81 0.14 -8.01 10.31
C ILE A 81 0.67 -6.79 9.56
N GLY A 82 1.99 -6.66 9.52
CA GLY A 82 2.69 -5.60 8.78
C GLY A 82 3.43 -6.12 7.54
N ASP A 83 4.31 -5.32 6.97
CA ASP A 83 4.95 -5.53 5.66
C ASP A 83 3.92 -5.63 4.53
N ARG A 84 3.13 -4.56 4.37
CA ARG A 84 1.97 -4.51 3.44
C ARG A 84 2.35 -3.82 2.13
N HIS A 85 3.49 -4.20 1.55
CA HIS A 85 3.94 -3.69 0.27
C HIS A 85 3.14 -4.29 -0.91
N LEU A 86 3.24 -3.70 -2.10
CA LEU A 86 2.42 -4.11 -3.26
C LEU A 86 2.56 -5.59 -3.64
N HIS A 87 3.74 -6.18 -3.47
CA HIS A 87 3.96 -7.61 -3.75
C HIS A 87 3.19 -8.55 -2.80
N ASN A 88 2.73 -8.07 -1.65
CA ASN A 88 1.98 -8.87 -0.66
C ASN A 88 0.46 -8.72 -0.83
N CYS A 89 0.01 -8.00 -1.87
CA CYS A 89 -1.39 -7.85 -2.23
C CYS A 89 -1.60 -8.39 -3.64
N LEU A 90 -2.16 -9.59 -3.76
CA LEU A 90 -2.51 -10.18 -5.04
C LEU A 90 -3.94 -9.80 -5.41
N VAL A 91 -4.14 -9.33 -6.64
CA VAL A 91 -5.47 -9.04 -7.19
C VAL A 91 -5.78 -10.03 -8.30
N SER A 92 -6.90 -10.74 -8.18
CA SER A 92 -7.38 -11.65 -9.23
C SER A 92 -7.80 -10.85 -10.45
N GLN A 93 -7.24 -11.17 -11.63
CA GLN A 93 -7.62 -10.51 -12.88
C GLN A 93 -9.03 -10.90 -13.37
N LYS A 94 -9.59 -12.00 -12.84
CA LYS A 94 -10.92 -12.49 -13.22
C LYS A 94 -12.04 -11.72 -12.51
N ASP A 95 -11.93 -11.59 -11.19
CA ASP A 95 -13.02 -11.08 -10.34
C ASP A 95 -12.62 -9.82 -9.54
N ALA A 96 -11.39 -9.32 -9.72
CA ALA A 96 -10.80 -8.18 -9.01
C ALA A 96 -10.74 -8.32 -7.48
N ARG A 97 -10.89 -9.52 -6.93
CA ARG A 97 -10.73 -9.76 -5.48
C ARG A 97 -9.26 -9.66 -5.07
N CYS A 98 -9.00 -8.98 -3.96
CA CYS A 98 -7.69 -8.86 -3.34
C CYS A 98 -7.47 -9.94 -2.29
N VAL A 99 -6.29 -10.53 -2.27
CA VAL A 99 -5.83 -11.51 -1.28
C VAL A 99 -4.46 -11.11 -0.78
N ALA A 100 -4.29 -11.13 0.53
CA ALA A 100 -2.98 -10.96 1.15
C ALA A 100 -2.16 -12.23 1.01
N ILE A 101 -0.88 -12.07 0.68
CA ILE A 101 0.11 -13.12 0.81
C ILE A 101 1.22 -12.66 1.74
N ASP A 102 1.96 -13.64 2.25
CA ASP A 102 3.06 -13.45 3.19
C ASP A 102 2.63 -12.84 4.53
N PHE A 103 2.75 -13.65 5.59
CA PHE A 103 2.38 -13.29 6.96
C PHE A 103 3.61 -13.34 7.89
N GLY A 104 4.83 -13.24 7.33
CA GLY A 104 6.08 -13.32 8.09
C GLY A 104 6.20 -12.26 9.20
N HIS A 105 5.56 -11.11 9.04
CA HIS A 105 5.51 -10.03 10.03
C HIS A 105 4.14 -9.93 10.69
N SER A 106 3.89 -10.73 11.73
CA SER A 106 2.66 -10.72 12.54
C SER A 106 2.88 -10.08 13.92
N PHE A 107 1.80 -9.77 14.65
CA PHE A 107 1.83 -9.24 16.02
C PHE A 107 2.66 -7.95 16.21
N GLY A 108 2.64 -7.03 15.24
CA GLY A 108 3.32 -5.73 15.35
C GLY A 108 4.84 -5.79 15.16
N THR A 109 5.37 -6.95 14.74
CA THR A 109 6.80 -7.13 14.50
C THR A 109 7.33 -6.19 13.40
N ALA A 110 6.50 -5.80 12.43
CA ALA A 110 6.88 -4.83 11.40
C ALA A 110 7.21 -3.45 12.00
N THR A 111 6.45 -2.99 12.99
CA THR A 111 6.70 -1.69 13.63
C THR A 111 7.88 -1.74 14.59
N GLN A 112 8.12 -2.89 15.24
CA GLN A 112 9.16 -3.04 16.26
C GLN A 112 10.54 -3.40 15.71
N PHE A 113 10.60 -4.19 14.63
CA PHE A 113 11.85 -4.80 14.17
C PHE A 113 12.29 -4.35 12.77
N LEU A 114 11.46 -3.64 12.00
CA LEU A 114 11.90 -3.08 10.72
C LEU A 114 12.82 -1.87 10.95
N PRO A 115 13.88 -1.71 10.13
CA PRO A 115 14.77 -0.54 10.22
C PRO A 115 14.06 0.80 10.01
N VAL A 116 13.02 0.81 9.17
CA VAL A 116 12.07 1.93 9.03
C VAL A 116 10.71 1.41 9.50
N PRO A 117 10.13 1.98 10.57
CA PRO A 117 8.91 1.44 11.15
C PRO A 117 7.70 1.68 10.24
N GLU A 118 6.86 0.66 10.10
CA GLU A 118 5.53 0.85 9.54
C GLU A 118 4.60 1.47 10.59
N LEU A 119 4.19 2.71 10.36
CA LEU A 119 3.39 3.52 11.29
C LEU A 119 1.89 3.47 11.01
N PHE A 120 1.47 2.91 9.87
CA PHE A 120 0.08 2.89 9.44
C PHE A 120 -0.55 1.49 9.66
N PRO A 121 -1.83 1.42 10.06
CA PRO A 121 -2.50 0.15 10.34
C PRO A 121 -2.84 -0.66 9.08
N PHE A 122 -3.04 0.03 7.95
CA PHE A 122 -3.29 -0.57 6.65
C PHE A 122 -2.90 0.39 5.54
N ARG A 123 -2.70 -0.15 4.33
CA ARG A 123 -2.33 0.63 3.15
C ARG A 123 -3.59 1.26 2.55
N LEU A 124 -3.71 2.58 2.62
CA LEU A 124 -4.73 3.33 1.87
C LEU A 124 -4.05 4.45 1.10
N THR A 125 -3.79 4.22 -0.19
CA THR A 125 -3.08 5.16 -1.06
C THR A 125 -4.03 5.94 -1.95
N PRO A 126 -3.62 7.09 -2.52
CA PRO A 126 -4.44 7.87 -3.45
C PRO A 126 -4.99 7.05 -4.63
N HIS A 127 -4.21 6.09 -5.13
CA HIS A 127 -4.61 5.22 -6.23
C HIS A 127 -5.69 4.20 -5.85
N ILE A 128 -5.79 3.81 -4.57
CA ILE A 128 -6.88 2.96 -4.07
C ILE A 128 -8.16 3.80 -3.91
N VAL A 129 -8.02 5.02 -3.38
CA VAL A 129 -9.13 5.97 -3.22
C VAL A 129 -9.73 6.37 -4.58
N SER A 130 -8.91 6.51 -5.62
CA SER A 130 -9.37 6.96 -6.94
C SER A 130 -10.35 6.00 -7.62
N ILE A 131 -10.44 4.74 -7.19
CA ILE A 131 -11.43 3.78 -7.67
C ILE A 131 -12.85 4.16 -7.22
N GLN A 132 -12.98 4.73 -6.03
CA GLN A 132 -14.28 5.08 -5.43
C GLN A 132 -14.84 6.38 -6.01
N VAL A 133 -13.96 7.29 -6.43
CA VAL A 133 -14.36 8.58 -6.98
C VAL A 133 -14.95 8.39 -8.39
N THR A 134 -16.21 8.76 -8.55
CA THR A 134 -16.86 8.92 -9.86
C THR A 134 -16.97 10.42 -10.05
N ARG A 135 -16.09 11.01 -10.86
CA ARG A 135 -16.20 12.40 -11.31
C ARG A 135 -16.96 12.45 -12.62
#